data_AF-A0A953Q439-F1
#
_entry.id   AF-A0A953Q439-F1
#
_cell.length_a   1.000
_cell.length_b   1.000
_cell.length_c   1.000
_cell.angle_alpha   90.00
_cell.angle_beta   90.00
_cell.angle_gamma   90.00
#
_symmetry.space_group_name_H-M   'P 1'
#
loop_
_entity.id
_entity.type
_entity.pdbx_description
1 polymer ?
#
loop_
_entity_poly.entity_id
_entity_poly.type
_entity_poly.pdbx_seq_one_letter_code
_entity_poly.pdbx_strand_id
1 'polypeptide(L)'
;MTHLELENLASDYLEGLLEPARRAAVETHLAGCAECRELIGDVRRAMELCQTAEELEPAPWLVSKIVRATVGERKPTFAQQVAAFFRPSAQPRVAYVVAMAIFSFSIIVNAAGINLRNLRVADLNPYTWARRANSAGHLLYARAEKFYYDLRVVYEIESRFRQLKSQPDQSPSPAPRQEAPTGGSTDGKTLARPQLAMNRALFLAVSAPVETISHDSLHKAGAGRSATQ
;
A
#
# COMPACT_ATOMS: atom_id res chain seq x y z
N MET A 1 39.41 56.74 -26.95
CA MET A 1 39.46 55.56 -26.08
C MET A 1 40.64 55.68 -25.14
N THR A 2 40.35 55.84 -23.86
CA THR A 2 41.29 55.90 -22.74
C THR A 2 41.52 54.50 -22.14
N HIS A 3 42.52 54.36 -21.28
CA HIS A 3 42.79 53.10 -20.56
C HIS A 3 41.60 52.70 -19.68
N LEU A 4 41.02 53.65 -18.94
CA LEU A 4 39.85 53.41 -18.09
C LEU A 4 38.60 52.98 -18.89
N GLU A 5 38.41 53.52 -20.09
CA GLU A 5 37.35 53.06 -21.00
C GLU A 5 37.59 51.62 -21.49
N LEU A 6 38.84 51.17 -21.65
CA LEU A 6 39.16 49.78 -21.95
C LEU A 6 38.80 48.86 -20.79
N GLU A 7 39.24 49.21 -19.58
CA GLU A 7 39.04 48.40 -18.37
C GLU A 7 37.54 48.15 -18.11
N ASN A 8 36.71 49.19 -18.25
CA ASN A 8 35.25 49.07 -18.12
C ASN A 8 34.60 48.20 -19.21
N LEU A 9 35.23 48.05 -20.37
CA LEU A 9 34.73 47.24 -21.50
C LEU A 9 35.44 45.87 -21.59
N ALA A 10 36.36 45.55 -20.67
CA ALA A 10 37.20 44.37 -20.75
C ALA A 10 36.38 43.07 -20.66
N SER A 11 35.43 42.98 -19.74
CA SER A 11 34.55 41.81 -19.58
C SER A 11 33.71 41.58 -20.85
N ASP A 12 32.98 42.59 -21.32
CA ASP A 12 32.19 42.54 -22.56
C ASP A 12 33.04 42.15 -23.79
N TYR A 13 34.34 42.50 -23.80
CA TYR A 13 35.29 42.18 -24.87
C TYR A 13 35.74 40.72 -24.84
N LEU A 14 36.00 40.21 -23.64
CA LEU A 14 36.38 38.81 -23.42
C LEU A 14 35.20 37.85 -23.62
N GLU A 15 33.99 38.26 -23.25
CA GLU A 15 32.75 37.51 -23.48
C GLU A 15 32.21 37.69 -24.92
N GLY A 16 32.78 38.59 -25.71
CA GLY A 16 32.39 38.83 -27.11
C GLY A 16 31.07 39.59 -27.29
N LEU A 17 30.51 40.16 -26.24
CA LEU A 17 29.21 40.84 -26.21
C LEU A 17 29.21 42.25 -26.84
N LEU A 18 30.39 42.81 -27.13
CA LEU A 18 30.54 44.13 -27.75
C LEU A 18 30.03 44.22 -29.19
N GLU A 19 29.25 45.28 -29.45
CA GLU A 19 28.94 45.80 -30.78
C GLU A 19 30.20 46.00 -31.65
N PRO A 20 30.15 45.68 -32.97
CA PRO A 20 31.34 45.60 -33.82
C PRO A 20 32.10 46.93 -33.93
N ALA A 21 31.40 48.06 -33.94
CA ALA A 21 32.03 49.38 -33.98
C ALA A 21 32.85 49.68 -32.70
N ARG A 22 32.38 49.24 -31.53
CA ARG A 22 33.07 49.43 -30.26
C ARG A 22 34.20 48.41 -30.09
N ARG A 23 34.04 47.18 -30.60
CA ARG A 23 35.11 46.18 -30.69
C ARG A 23 36.31 46.67 -31.52
N ALA A 24 36.07 47.24 -32.70
CA ALA A 24 37.13 47.80 -33.54
C ALA A 24 37.91 48.94 -32.85
N ALA A 25 37.24 49.76 -32.03
CA ALA A 25 37.90 50.78 -31.22
C ALA A 25 38.83 50.17 -30.15
N VAL A 26 38.39 49.09 -29.48
CA VAL A 26 39.21 48.32 -28.52
C VAL A 26 40.43 47.69 -29.20
N GLU A 27 40.24 47.04 -30.35
CA GLU A 27 41.32 46.43 -31.14
C GLU A 27 42.35 47.47 -31.59
N THR A 28 41.89 48.65 -32.02
CA THR A 28 42.78 49.78 -32.37
C THR A 28 43.61 50.25 -31.17
N HIS A 29 43.01 50.31 -29.98
CA HIS A 29 43.73 50.65 -28.75
C HIS A 29 44.73 49.54 -28.33
N LEU A 30 44.34 48.27 -28.40
CA LEU A 30 45.20 47.12 -28.09
C LEU A 30 46.39 46.97 -29.06
N ALA A 31 46.27 47.46 -30.30
CA ALA A 31 47.39 47.55 -31.23
C ALA A 31 48.42 48.62 -30.81
N GLY A 32 47.96 49.76 -30.27
CA GLY A 32 48.81 50.89 -29.85
C GLY A 32 49.34 50.82 -28.40
N CYS A 33 48.62 50.17 -27.49
CA CYS A 33 48.96 50.10 -26.06
C CYS A 33 49.49 48.71 -25.67
N ALA A 34 50.66 48.66 -25.02
CA ALA A 34 51.24 47.42 -24.50
C ALA A 34 50.61 46.99 -23.17
N GLU A 35 50.41 47.93 -22.23
CA GLU A 35 49.87 47.65 -20.88
C GLU A 35 48.48 47.04 -20.93
N CYS A 36 47.56 47.62 -21.72
CA CYS A 36 46.21 47.06 -21.88
C CYS A 36 46.20 45.71 -22.61
N ARG A 37 47.23 45.41 -23.41
CA ARG A 37 47.38 44.10 -24.08
C ARG A 37 47.85 43.03 -23.10
N GLU A 38 48.76 43.39 -22.19
CA GLU A 38 49.19 42.54 -21.08
C GLU A 38 48.01 42.23 -20.15
N LEU A 39 47.27 43.25 -19.70
CA LEU A 39 46.06 43.12 -18.88
C LEU A 39 45.04 42.14 -19.49
N ILE A 40 44.66 42.34 -20.75
CA ILE A 40 43.72 41.45 -21.46
C ILE A 40 44.30 40.03 -21.65
N GLY A 41 45.62 39.91 -21.83
CA GLY A 41 46.31 38.62 -21.91
C GLY A 41 46.26 37.84 -20.60
N ASP A 42 46.46 38.52 -19.47
CA ASP A 42 46.45 37.91 -18.14
C ASP A 42 45.04 37.47 -17.72
N VAL A 43 44.00 38.28 -18.00
CA VAL A 43 42.62 37.85 -17.74
C VAL A 43 42.24 36.64 -18.61
N ARG A 44 42.64 36.60 -19.89
CA ARG A 44 42.45 35.40 -20.73
C ARG A 44 43.15 34.17 -20.15
N ARG A 45 44.40 34.31 -19.70
CA ARG A 45 45.15 33.21 -19.06
C ARG A 45 44.46 32.74 -17.79
N ALA A 46 43.92 33.64 -16.98
CA ALA A 46 43.14 33.29 -15.79
C ALA A 46 41.84 32.54 -16.17
N MET A 47 41.13 32.96 -17.21
CA MET A 47 39.94 32.25 -17.71
C MET A 47 40.28 30.85 -18.22
N GLU A 48 41.38 30.69 -18.96
CA GLU A 48 41.86 29.40 -19.48
C GLU A 48 42.28 28.44 -18.34
N LEU A 49 42.96 28.97 -17.30
CA LEU A 49 43.25 28.22 -16.07
C LEU A 49 41.97 27.78 -15.33
N CYS A 50 40.95 28.62 -15.28
CA CYS A 50 39.64 28.25 -14.70
C CYS A 50 38.88 27.21 -15.55
N GLN A 51 39.04 27.22 -16.89
CA GLN A 51 38.41 26.23 -17.79
C GLN A 51 39.13 24.89 -17.82
N THR A 52 40.43 24.86 -17.48
CA THR A 52 41.24 23.64 -17.40
C THR A 52 41.25 23.02 -16.00
N ALA A 53 40.63 23.67 -15.01
CA ALA A 53 40.34 23.09 -13.72
C ALA A 53 39.38 21.89 -13.85
N GLU A 54 39.49 20.91 -12.95
CA GLU A 54 38.72 19.66 -13.05
C GLU A 54 37.21 19.93 -12.97
N GLU A 55 36.46 19.38 -13.93
CA GLU A 55 35.00 19.50 -14.02
C GLU A 55 34.35 18.74 -12.85
N LEU A 56 33.99 19.45 -11.77
CA LEU A 56 33.25 18.86 -10.66
C LEU A 56 31.87 18.41 -11.13
N GLU A 57 31.59 17.10 -11.06
CA GLU A 57 30.26 16.58 -11.31
C GLU A 57 29.23 17.27 -10.39
N PRO A 58 28.24 18.00 -10.95
CA PRO A 58 27.28 18.73 -10.13
C PRO A 58 26.37 17.73 -9.41
N ALA A 59 26.34 17.81 -8.07
CA ALA A 59 25.57 16.89 -7.26
C ALA A 59 24.10 16.77 -7.76
N PRO A 60 23.52 15.56 -7.89
CA PRO A 60 22.29 15.32 -8.66
C PRO A 60 21.04 16.05 -8.13
N TRP A 61 21.06 16.50 -6.86
CA TRP A 61 20.01 17.34 -6.29
C TRP A 61 20.04 18.79 -6.81
N LEU A 62 21.18 19.28 -7.32
CA LEU A 62 21.35 20.66 -7.79
C LEU A 62 20.50 20.92 -9.03
N VAL A 63 20.53 20.02 -10.02
CA VAL A 63 19.67 20.09 -11.22
C VAL A 63 18.19 20.15 -10.81
N SER A 64 17.77 19.31 -9.86
CA SER A 64 16.40 19.29 -9.34
C SER A 64 16.02 20.61 -8.63
N LYS A 65 16.97 21.25 -7.94
CA LYS A 65 16.78 22.54 -7.26
C LYS A 65 16.70 23.69 -8.27
N ILE A 66 17.56 23.71 -9.29
CA ILE A 66 17.53 24.69 -10.38
C ILE A 66 16.20 24.59 -11.14
N VAL A 67 15.78 23.39 -11.56
CA VAL A 67 14.50 23.18 -12.25
C VAL A 67 13.33 23.71 -11.43
N ARG A 68 13.28 23.47 -10.11
CA ARG A 68 12.23 24.06 -9.24
C ARG A 68 12.32 25.59 -9.14
N ALA A 69 13.52 26.16 -9.06
CA ALA A 69 13.71 27.60 -8.93
C ALA A 69 13.39 28.37 -10.22
N THR A 70 13.74 27.82 -11.39
CA THR A 70 13.62 28.51 -12.69
C THR A 70 12.31 28.19 -13.42
N VAL A 71 11.79 26.96 -13.32
CA VAL A 71 10.53 26.54 -13.97
C VAL A 71 9.31 26.74 -13.05
N GLY A 72 9.56 27.06 -11.77
CA GLY A 72 8.56 27.15 -10.72
C GLY A 72 8.00 25.78 -10.31
N GLU A 73 7.11 25.77 -9.32
CA GLU A 73 6.40 24.56 -8.92
C GLU A 73 5.41 24.13 -10.00
N ARG A 74 5.88 23.29 -10.94
CA ARG A 74 5.02 22.58 -11.89
C ARG A 74 4.11 21.61 -11.12
N LYS A 75 2.95 22.11 -10.68
CA LYS A 75 1.90 21.28 -10.09
C LYS A 75 1.59 20.13 -11.05
N PRO A 76 1.72 18.87 -10.62
CA PRO A 76 1.42 17.74 -11.48
C PRO A 76 -0.04 17.82 -11.89
N THR A 77 -0.32 17.68 -13.19
CA THR A 77 -1.70 17.64 -13.67
C THR A 77 -2.40 16.43 -13.07
N PHE A 78 -3.71 16.53 -12.77
CA PHE A 78 -4.48 15.42 -12.20
C PHE A 78 -4.28 14.10 -12.96
N ALA A 79 -4.22 14.15 -14.30
CA ALA A 79 -3.90 13.01 -15.15
C ALA A 79 -2.53 12.35 -14.87
N GLN A 80 -1.49 13.14 -14.57
CA GLN A 80 -0.18 12.62 -14.18
C GLN A 80 -0.19 12.04 -12.77
N GLN A 81 -0.96 12.61 -11.84
CA GLN A 81 -1.10 12.10 -10.48
C GLN A 81 -1.85 10.76 -10.45
N VAL A 82 -2.91 10.63 -11.25
CA VAL A 82 -3.60 9.35 -11.51
C VAL A 82 -2.65 8.36 -12.19
N ALA A 83 -1.96 8.76 -13.27
CA ALA A 83 -1.02 7.87 -13.97
C ALA A 83 0.16 7.41 -13.08
N ALA A 84 0.61 8.23 -12.13
CA ALA A 84 1.63 7.85 -11.15
C ALA A 84 1.09 6.81 -10.14
N PHE A 85 -0.17 6.94 -9.70
CA PHE A 85 -0.82 5.97 -8.82
C PHE A 85 -1.08 4.61 -9.52
N PHE A 86 -1.39 4.63 -10.82
CA PHE A 86 -1.57 3.41 -11.63
C PHE A 86 -0.27 2.87 -12.27
N ARG A 87 0.87 3.55 -12.09
CA ARG A 87 2.18 3.08 -12.62
C ARG A 87 2.67 1.78 -11.97
N PRO A 88 2.52 1.57 -10.64
CA PRO A 88 2.85 0.29 -10.00
C PRO A 88 1.90 -0.86 -10.41
N SER A 89 0.62 -0.57 -10.69
CA SER A 89 -0.36 -1.60 -11.07
C SER A 89 -0.27 -2.04 -12.54
N ALA A 90 0.53 -1.35 -13.36
CA ALA A 90 0.91 -1.80 -14.69
C ALA A 90 1.90 -2.98 -14.71
N GLN A 91 2.38 -3.45 -13.54
CA GLN A 91 3.16 -4.68 -13.47
C GLN A 91 2.27 -5.91 -13.74
N PRO A 92 2.71 -6.89 -14.56
CA PRO A 92 1.88 -8.04 -14.94
C PRO A 92 1.45 -8.92 -13.76
N ARG A 93 2.11 -8.81 -12.60
CA ARG A 93 1.73 -9.52 -11.36
C ARG A 93 0.45 -8.96 -10.71
N VAL A 94 0.21 -7.65 -10.82
CA VAL A 94 -0.96 -7.00 -10.19
C VAL A 94 -2.25 -7.31 -10.95
N ALA A 95 -2.16 -7.45 -12.27
CA ALA A 95 -3.30 -7.81 -13.13
C ALA A 95 -4.02 -9.10 -12.68
N TYR A 96 -3.27 -10.13 -12.29
CA TYR A 96 -3.86 -11.40 -11.82
C TYR A 96 -4.61 -11.24 -10.48
N VAL A 97 -4.08 -10.47 -9.52
CA VAL A 97 -4.75 -10.21 -8.23
C VAL A 97 -6.03 -9.42 -8.43
N VAL A 98 -5.99 -8.38 -9.28
CA VAL A 98 -7.16 -7.57 -9.61
C VAL A 98 -8.21 -8.41 -10.36
N ALA A 99 -7.80 -9.23 -11.33
CA ALA A 99 -8.70 -10.13 -12.05
C ALA A 99 -9.35 -11.16 -11.12
N MET A 100 -8.59 -11.79 -10.21
CA MET A 100 -9.13 -12.73 -9.23
C MET A 100 -10.08 -12.08 -8.23
N ALA A 101 -9.78 -10.86 -7.77
CA ALA A 101 -10.67 -10.11 -6.87
C ALA A 101 -11.99 -9.75 -7.57
N ILE A 102 -11.94 -9.25 -8.80
CA ILE A 102 -13.13 -8.93 -9.62
C ILE A 102 -13.94 -10.21 -9.91
N PHE A 103 -13.27 -11.30 -10.27
CA PHE A 103 -13.92 -12.59 -10.60
C PHE A 103 -14.60 -13.21 -9.37
N SER A 104 -13.91 -13.22 -8.22
CA SER A 104 -14.48 -13.66 -6.93
C SER A 104 -15.70 -12.82 -6.54
N PHE A 105 -15.58 -11.49 -6.61
CA PHE A 105 -16.70 -10.58 -6.34
C PHE A 105 -17.87 -10.81 -7.31
N SER A 106 -17.59 -11.01 -8.61
CA SER A 106 -18.62 -11.30 -9.61
C SER A 106 -19.34 -12.62 -9.32
N ILE A 107 -18.63 -13.68 -8.93
CA ILE A 107 -19.22 -14.96 -8.50
C ILE A 107 -20.09 -14.76 -7.26
N ILE A 108 -19.61 -14.05 -6.24
CA ILE A 108 -20.36 -13.81 -5.00
C ILE A 108 -21.66 -13.05 -5.27
N VAL A 109 -21.61 -11.98 -6.06
CA VAL A 109 -22.78 -11.16 -6.39
C VAL A 109 -23.78 -11.94 -7.26
N ASN A 110 -23.28 -12.73 -8.22
CA ASN A 110 -24.14 -13.61 -9.04
C ASN A 110 -24.78 -14.74 -8.22
N ALA A 111 -24.02 -15.39 -7.32
CA ALA A 111 -24.50 -16.44 -6.43
C ALA A 111 -25.49 -15.93 -5.38
N ALA A 112 -25.37 -14.67 -4.96
CA ALA A 112 -26.36 -13.96 -4.14
C ALA A 112 -27.65 -13.61 -4.90
N GLY A 113 -27.78 -13.97 -6.19
CA GLY A 113 -28.96 -13.70 -7.02
C GLY A 113 -29.11 -12.23 -7.44
N ILE A 114 -28.10 -11.39 -7.16
CA ILE A 114 -28.12 -9.97 -7.45
C ILE A 114 -27.94 -9.78 -8.95
N ASN A 115 -29.05 -9.70 -9.67
CA ASN A 115 -29.08 -9.50 -11.10
C ASN A 115 -28.63 -8.06 -11.44
N LEU A 116 -27.36 -7.87 -11.79
CA LEU A 116 -26.80 -6.57 -12.22
C LEU A 116 -27.62 -5.91 -13.34
N ARG A 117 -28.27 -6.71 -14.20
CA ARG A 117 -29.13 -6.21 -15.29
C ARG A 117 -30.46 -5.60 -14.80
N ASN A 118 -30.92 -5.96 -13.60
CA ASN A 118 -32.11 -5.41 -12.96
C ASN A 118 -31.78 -4.37 -11.86
N LEU A 119 -30.50 -4.24 -11.47
CA LEU A 119 -29.99 -3.10 -10.70
C LEU A 119 -30.03 -1.83 -11.55
N ARG A 120 -31.22 -1.22 -11.63
CA ARG A 120 -31.43 0.07 -12.28
C ARG A 120 -30.55 1.11 -11.59
N VAL A 121 -29.79 1.90 -12.35
CA VAL A 121 -28.84 2.91 -11.83
C VAL A 121 -29.49 3.90 -10.83
N ALA A 122 -30.81 4.08 -10.91
CA ALA A 122 -31.61 4.83 -9.94
C ALA A 122 -31.55 4.30 -8.49
N ASP A 123 -31.32 3.00 -8.27
CA ASP A 123 -31.18 2.39 -6.93
C ASP A 123 -29.73 2.48 -6.39
N LEU A 124 -28.77 2.91 -7.23
CA LEU A 124 -27.42 3.32 -6.83
C LEU A 124 -27.34 4.84 -6.54
N ASN A 125 -28.47 5.53 -6.41
CA ASN A 125 -28.48 6.93 -5.99
C ASN A 125 -27.98 7.03 -4.53
N PRO A 126 -26.90 7.80 -4.25
CA PRO A 126 -26.30 7.86 -2.92
C PRO A 126 -27.28 8.32 -1.84
N TYR A 127 -28.27 9.15 -2.18
CA TYR A 127 -29.25 9.68 -1.22
C TYR A 127 -30.27 8.61 -0.78
N THR A 128 -30.80 7.81 -1.71
CA THR A 128 -31.76 6.75 -1.39
C THR A 128 -31.08 5.59 -0.66
N TRP A 129 -29.87 5.22 -1.09
CA TRP A 129 -29.06 4.21 -0.42
C TRP A 129 -28.69 4.63 1.02
N ALA A 130 -28.21 5.85 1.25
CA ALA A 130 -27.87 6.34 2.58
C ALA A 130 -29.08 6.31 3.54
N ARG A 131 -30.27 6.73 3.07
CA ARG A 131 -31.50 6.66 3.87
C ARG A 131 -31.88 5.22 4.20
N ARG A 132 -31.76 4.30 3.24
CA ARG A 132 -32.06 2.86 3.43
C ARG A 132 -31.08 2.19 4.40
N ALA A 133 -29.79 2.53 4.30
CA ALA A 133 -28.74 2.06 5.21
C ALA A 133 -28.99 2.56 6.65
N ASN A 134 -29.33 3.84 6.83
CA ASN A 134 -29.67 4.39 8.14
C ASN A 134 -30.88 3.67 8.77
N SER A 135 -31.97 3.48 8.02
CA SER A 135 -33.13 2.71 8.51
C SER A 135 -32.81 1.25 8.86
N ALA A 136 -31.92 0.59 8.11
CA ALA A 136 -31.46 -0.76 8.45
C ALA A 136 -30.59 -0.79 9.71
N GLY A 137 -29.75 0.23 9.93
CA GLY A 137 -28.90 0.37 11.11
C GLY A 137 -29.70 0.39 12.42
N HIS A 138 -30.76 1.20 12.50
CA HIS A 138 -31.63 1.28 13.69
C HIS A 138 -32.29 -0.07 14.03
N LEU A 139 -32.71 -0.84 13.02
CA LEU A 139 -33.32 -2.16 13.21
C LEU A 139 -32.31 -3.22 13.66
N LEU A 140 -31.07 -3.16 13.16
CA LEU A 140 -29.98 -4.03 13.62
C LEU A 140 -29.56 -3.71 15.06
N TYR A 141 -29.48 -2.43 15.41
CA TYR A 141 -29.13 -1.97 16.75
C TYR A 141 -30.17 -2.44 17.79
N ALA A 142 -31.46 -2.17 17.56
CA ALA A 142 -32.54 -2.61 18.45
C ALA A 142 -32.64 -4.14 18.58
N ARG A 143 -32.26 -4.87 17.51
CA ARG A 143 -32.15 -6.35 17.55
C ARG A 143 -30.96 -6.80 18.41
N ALA A 144 -29.78 -6.19 18.24
CA ALA A 144 -28.58 -6.52 19.02
C ALA A 144 -28.79 -6.24 20.52
N GLU A 145 -29.43 -5.12 20.86
CA GLU A 145 -29.80 -4.77 22.23
C GLU A 145 -30.74 -5.82 22.85
N LYS A 146 -31.78 -6.25 22.14
CA LYS A 146 -32.64 -7.36 22.61
C LYS A 146 -31.88 -8.67 22.78
N PHE A 147 -31.01 -9.04 21.83
CA PHE A 147 -30.18 -10.24 21.99
C PHE A 147 -29.27 -10.16 23.21
N TYR A 148 -28.76 -8.98 23.58
CA TYR A 148 -27.95 -8.81 24.78
C TYR A 148 -28.74 -9.06 26.07
N TYR A 149 -29.96 -8.51 26.18
CA TYR A 149 -30.82 -8.70 27.35
C TYR A 149 -31.44 -10.10 27.45
N ASP A 150 -31.63 -10.80 26.33
CA ASP A 150 -32.24 -12.14 26.27
C ASP A 150 -31.22 -13.30 26.45
N LEU A 151 -29.95 -12.98 26.76
CA LEU A 151 -28.88 -13.96 27.05
C LEU A 151 -29.05 -14.66 28.41
N ARG A 152 -30.13 -15.43 28.54
CA ARG A 152 -30.31 -16.50 29.56
C ARG A 152 -29.18 -17.54 29.55
N VAL A 153 -28.41 -17.55 28.46
CA VAL A 153 -27.18 -18.33 28.24
C VAL A 153 -26.21 -18.32 29.43
N VAL A 154 -26.07 -17.21 30.17
CA VAL A 154 -25.16 -17.16 31.34
C VAL A 154 -25.61 -18.15 32.43
N TYR A 155 -26.90 -18.18 32.79
CA TYR A 155 -27.45 -19.13 33.76
C TYR A 155 -27.39 -20.57 33.25
N GLU A 156 -27.56 -20.77 31.95
CA GLU A 156 -27.53 -22.10 31.33
C GLU A 156 -26.10 -22.68 31.26
N ILE A 157 -25.09 -21.84 31.03
CA ILE A 157 -23.67 -22.21 31.16
C ILE A 157 -23.32 -22.51 32.62
N GLU A 158 -23.72 -21.66 33.57
CA GLU A 158 -23.45 -21.90 35.00
C GLU A 158 -24.05 -23.22 35.50
N SER A 159 -25.29 -23.54 35.10
CA SER A 159 -25.95 -24.78 35.52
C SER A 159 -25.26 -26.04 34.96
N ARG A 160 -24.83 -26.02 33.69
CA ARG A 160 -24.06 -27.14 33.09
C ARG A 160 -22.66 -27.26 33.67
N PHE A 161 -21.97 -26.16 33.95
CA PHE A 161 -20.67 -26.19 34.61
C PHE A 161 -20.77 -26.73 36.03
N ARG A 162 -21.86 -26.40 36.76
CA ARG A 162 -22.15 -26.96 38.08
C ARG A 162 -22.40 -28.47 38.00
N GLN A 163 -23.15 -28.97 37.01
CA GLN A 163 -23.32 -30.41 36.78
C GLN A 163 -22.00 -31.15 36.53
N LEU A 164 -21.11 -30.61 35.67
CA LEU A 164 -19.78 -31.21 35.44
C LEU A 164 -18.93 -31.21 36.73
N LYS A 165 -19.01 -30.15 37.53
CA LYS A 165 -18.28 -30.05 38.81
C LYS A 165 -18.86 -30.94 39.91
N SER A 166 -20.10 -31.41 39.75
CA SER A 166 -20.76 -32.40 40.61
C SER A 166 -20.44 -33.85 40.25
N GLN A 167 -19.60 -34.11 39.25
CA GLN A 167 -19.19 -35.47 38.84
C GLN A 167 -17.67 -35.73 39.01
N PRO A 168 -17.09 -35.63 40.22
CA PRO A 168 -15.93 -36.43 40.57
C PRO A 168 -16.35 -37.89 40.85
N ASP A 169 -15.39 -38.82 40.72
CA ASP A 169 -15.51 -40.26 41.03
C ASP A 169 -16.48 -41.12 40.20
N GLN A 170 -16.07 -41.37 38.95
CA GLN A 170 -16.14 -42.74 38.40
C GLN A 170 -15.14 -42.95 37.24
N SER A 171 -13.92 -43.36 37.59
CA SER A 171 -12.92 -43.85 36.63
C SER A 171 -13.20 -45.32 36.26
N PRO A 172 -13.38 -45.67 34.97
CA PRO A 172 -13.48 -47.07 34.55
C PRO A 172 -12.10 -47.65 34.23
N SER A 173 -11.77 -48.79 34.83
CA SER A 173 -10.58 -49.59 34.50
C SER A 173 -10.76 -51.04 35.01
N PRO A 174 -10.23 -52.09 34.35
CA PRO A 174 -9.84 -52.22 32.94
C PRO A 174 -10.62 -53.35 32.22
N ALA A 175 -10.55 -53.40 30.89
CA ALA A 175 -11.10 -54.51 30.10
C ALA A 175 -10.12 -55.70 30.03
N PRO A 176 -10.58 -56.97 30.16
CA PRO A 176 -9.74 -58.15 29.91
C PRO A 176 -9.45 -58.31 28.40
N ARG A 177 -8.24 -58.76 28.07
CA ARG A 177 -7.82 -59.08 26.70
C ARG A 177 -7.87 -60.60 26.47
N GLN A 178 -8.58 -61.01 25.43
CA GLN A 178 -8.50 -62.30 24.71
C GLN A 178 -8.97 -62.01 23.28
N GLU A 179 -8.05 -61.92 22.30
CA GLU A 179 -7.52 -63.02 21.46
C GLU A 179 -8.41 -63.34 20.25
N ALA A 180 -7.81 -63.29 19.06
CA ALA A 180 -8.45 -63.59 17.78
C ALA A 180 -8.09 -65.01 17.34
N PRO A 181 -9.01 -65.68 16.62
CA PRO A 181 -8.55 -66.27 15.36
C PRO A 181 -9.55 -66.15 14.18
N THR A 182 -8.97 -65.91 13.01
CA THR A 182 -9.32 -66.45 11.67
C THR A 182 -10.79 -66.72 11.29
N GLY A 183 -11.30 -65.93 10.33
CA GLY A 183 -11.66 -66.39 8.97
C GLY A 183 -12.91 -67.26 8.75
N GLY A 184 -13.76 -66.84 7.82
CA GLY A 184 -14.75 -67.72 7.17
C GLY A 184 -16.06 -67.06 6.73
N SER A 185 -16.29 -67.10 5.41
CA SER A 185 -17.56 -67.14 4.63
C SER A 185 -18.84 -66.42 5.07
N THR A 186 -19.48 -65.78 4.08
CA THR A 186 -20.93 -65.76 3.73
C THR A 186 -21.97 -65.98 4.85
N ASP A 187 -23.02 -65.16 4.98
CA ASP A 187 -24.09 -65.01 3.99
C ASP A 187 -25.01 -63.80 4.29
N GLY A 188 -25.78 -63.38 3.29
CA GLY A 188 -26.64 -62.21 3.38
C GLY A 188 -28.04 -62.49 3.95
N LYS A 189 -28.64 -61.50 4.63
CA LYS A 189 -30.10 -61.40 4.75
C LYS A 189 -30.58 -59.95 4.80
N THR A 190 -31.23 -59.52 3.72
CA THR A 190 -32.04 -58.31 3.64
C THR A 190 -33.38 -58.50 4.39
N LEU A 191 -34.18 -57.43 4.50
CA LEU A 191 -35.50 -57.28 5.15
C LEU A 191 -35.41 -56.77 6.60
N ALA A 192 -36.13 -55.70 7.01
CA ALA A 192 -37.06 -54.83 6.29
C ALA A 192 -37.08 -53.40 6.86
N ARG A 193 -37.54 -52.43 6.04
CA ARG A 193 -37.77 -51.02 6.41
C ARG A 193 -39.23 -50.63 6.16
N PRO A 194 -39.89 -50.00 7.13
CA PRO A 194 -40.83 -48.88 6.94
C PRO A 194 -40.09 -47.57 7.35
N GLN A 195 -39.98 -46.46 6.58
CA GLN A 195 -40.99 -45.68 5.83
C GLN A 195 -42.22 -45.37 6.71
N LEU A 196 -42.57 -44.13 7.08
CA LEU A 196 -42.09 -42.78 6.74
C LEU A 196 -41.87 -41.98 8.08
N ALA A 197 -41.65 -40.66 8.20
CA ALA A 197 -41.67 -39.54 7.24
C ALA A 197 -40.80 -38.32 7.65
N MET A 198 -40.33 -37.60 6.64
CA MET A 198 -40.32 -36.12 6.50
C MET A 198 -39.95 -35.22 7.71
N ASN A 199 -38.73 -34.65 7.67
CA ASN A 199 -38.63 -33.23 7.27
C ASN A 199 -37.26 -32.81 6.72
N ARG A 200 -37.22 -31.68 6.00
CA ARG A 200 -36.14 -31.26 5.08
C ARG A 200 -35.64 -29.84 5.38
N ALA A 201 -34.41 -29.71 5.85
CA ALA A 201 -33.48 -28.58 5.59
C ALA A 201 -32.08 -28.95 6.13
N LEU A 202 -30.99 -28.95 5.35
CA LEU A 202 -30.23 -27.76 4.89
C LEU A 202 -29.69 -26.90 6.05
N PHE A 203 -28.48 -27.20 6.55
CA PHE A 203 -27.29 -26.44 6.15
C PHE A 203 -25.98 -27.17 6.49
N LEU A 204 -24.91 -26.85 5.75
CA LEU A 204 -23.60 -27.50 5.82
C LEU A 204 -22.73 -26.96 6.97
N ALA A 205 -21.91 -27.84 7.54
CA ALA A 205 -20.89 -27.49 8.50
C ALA A 205 -19.63 -26.92 7.83
N VAL A 206 -19.26 -25.68 8.18
CA VAL A 206 -17.95 -25.03 7.99
C VAL A 206 -17.87 -24.04 9.17
N SER A 207 -16.87 -23.97 10.05
CA SER A 207 -15.44 -24.35 9.95
C SER A 207 -14.92 -24.75 11.34
N ALA A 208 -13.86 -25.58 11.40
CA ALA A 208 -12.98 -25.65 12.57
C ALA A 208 -11.87 -24.56 12.47
N PRO A 209 -11.28 -24.09 13.58
CA PRO A 209 -10.17 -23.14 13.55
C PRO A 209 -8.86 -23.81 13.12
N VAL A 210 -8.03 -23.07 12.37
CA VAL A 210 -6.70 -23.55 11.93
C VAL A 210 -5.63 -23.26 12.98
N GLU A 211 -4.61 -24.13 13.04
CA GLU A 211 -3.49 -24.03 13.98
C GLU A 211 -2.61 -22.79 13.75
N THR A 212 -2.20 -22.15 14.85
CA THR A 212 -1.19 -21.10 14.85
C THR A 212 0.20 -21.73 14.93
N ILE A 213 0.88 -21.87 13.78
CA ILE A 213 2.29 -22.30 13.75
C ILE A 213 3.19 -21.16 14.26
N SER A 214 4.10 -21.49 15.18
CA SER A 214 5.11 -20.58 15.72
C SER A 214 6.04 -20.02 14.65
N HIS A 215 6.58 -18.82 14.88
CA HIS A 215 7.98 -18.61 14.54
C HIS A 215 8.73 -17.86 15.64
N ASP A 216 9.76 -18.54 16.13
CA ASP A 216 10.83 -18.02 16.97
C ASP A 216 11.71 -17.03 16.18
N SER A 217 12.15 -15.94 16.81
CA SER A 217 13.53 -15.42 16.68
C SER A 217 13.80 -14.11 17.46
N LEU A 218 14.68 -14.24 18.46
CA LEU A 218 15.85 -13.37 18.72
C LEU A 218 15.71 -11.86 19.07
N HIS A 219 16.13 -11.59 20.32
CA HIS A 219 17.22 -10.67 20.71
C HIS A 219 16.98 -9.16 21.04
N LYS A 220 17.17 -8.89 22.35
CA LYS A 220 18.30 -8.10 22.93
C LYS A 220 18.03 -6.66 23.41
N ALA A 221 18.62 -6.39 24.59
CA ALA A 221 18.75 -5.12 25.33
C ALA A 221 17.44 -4.55 25.93
N GLY A 222 17.44 -3.92 27.11
CA GLY A 222 18.54 -3.66 28.05
C GLY A 222 18.46 -2.25 28.63
N ALA A 223 18.49 -2.14 29.97
CA ALA A 223 18.22 -0.92 30.76
C ALA A 223 16.78 -0.36 30.62
N GLY A 224 16.14 0.20 31.65
CA GLY A 224 16.58 0.40 33.03
C GLY A 224 16.45 1.85 33.48
N ARG A 225 15.34 2.18 34.17
CA ARG A 225 15.26 3.18 35.25
C ARG A 225 13.86 3.24 35.87
N SER A 226 13.81 2.97 37.15
CA SER A 226 12.74 3.35 38.06
C SER A 226 12.82 4.86 38.34
N ALA A 227 11.68 5.56 38.28
CA ALA A 227 11.48 6.87 38.89
C ALA A 227 10.02 6.98 39.31
N THR A 228 9.78 6.93 40.61
CA THR A 228 8.48 7.16 41.26
C THR A 228 8.18 8.66 41.34
N GLN A 229 6.92 9.03 41.15
CA GLN A 229 6.32 10.26 41.67
C GLN A 229 4.93 9.93 42.20
#